data_AF-A0A3S1CUJ3-F1
#
_entry.id   AF-A0A3S1CUJ3-F1
#
_cell.length_a   1.000
_cell.length_b   1.000
_cell.length_c   1.000
_cell.angle_alpha   90.00
_cell.angle_beta   90.00
_cell.angle_gamma   90.00
#
_symmetry.space_group_name_H-M   'P 1'
#
loop_
_entity.id
_entity.type
_entity.pdbx_description
1 polymer ?
#
loop_
_entity_poly.entity_id
_entity_poly.type
_entity_poly.pdbx_seq_one_letter_code
_entity_poly.pdbx_strand_id
1 'polypeptide(L)'
;TFTTAADPDTAQVQTQNKLQLVQSQLPQVVQSNGITVSKSSTGFLMVIGFVSSDGKMNSTDLADYVDSTINDTLKRVEGVGSTQLFGSSYAMRIWLDPDKLATYTLMPSDVASAIEAQNTQVSAGQLGGMPQRKGQQLNATVTAKSRLQTAEQFRNIILKSTVDGSLVRLNDVATVELGAESYTTAARYNGQPAAGVAINLA
;
A
#
# COMPACT_ATOMS: atom_id res chain seq x y z
N THR A 1 -23.66 9.91 14.67
CA THR A 1 -23.48 11.20 15.39
C THR A 1 -23.92 11.01 16.83
N PHE A 2 -23.28 11.71 17.76
CA PHE A 2 -23.55 11.60 19.21
C PHE A 2 -24.28 12.85 19.72
N THR A 3 -24.85 12.78 20.93
CA THR A 3 -25.44 13.95 21.59
C THR A 3 -24.36 14.97 21.96
N THR A 4 -24.72 16.24 22.12
CA THR A 4 -23.78 17.32 22.47
C THR A 4 -23.10 17.14 23.83
N ALA A 5 -23.69 16.33 24.72
CA ALA A 5 -23.14 16.02 26.04
C ALA A 5 -22.19 14.80 26.05
N ALA A 6 -22.09 14.08 24.94
CA ALA A 6 -21.24 12.90 24.86
C ALA A 6 -19.75 13.31 24.79
N ASP A 7 -18.95 12.68 25.65
CA ASP A 7 -17.49 12.81 25.61
C ASP A 7 -16.93 12.18 24.32
N PRO A 8 -16.25 12.93 23.44
CA PRO A 8 -15.78 12.43 22.14
C PRO A 8 -14.76 11.29 22.25
N ASP A 9 -13.91 11.29 23.28
CA ASP A 9 -12.94 10.22 23.53
C ASP A 9 -13.64 8.91 23.87
N THR A 10 -14.59 8.98 24.80
CA THR A 10 -15.42 7.83 25.20
C THR A 10 -16.22 7.31 24.02
N ALA A 11 -16.83 8.20 23.24
CA ALA A 11 -17.60 7.84 22.05
C ALA A 11 -16.75 7.13 20.98
N GLN A 12 -15.54 7.62 20.73
CA GLN A 12 -14.60 7.00 19.79
C GLN A 12 -14.21 5.60 20.28
N VAL A 13 -13.81 5.45 21.54
CA VAL A 13 -13.40 4.15 22.12
C VAL A 13 -14.55 3.15 22.09
N GLN A 14 -15.77 3.57 22.46
CA GLN A 14 -16.94 2.71 22.38
C GLN A 14 -17.24 2.26 20.95
N THR A 15 -17.12 3.16 19.97
CA THR A 15 -17.31 2.85 18.55
C THR A 15 -16.26 1.87 18.05
N GLN A 16 -14.98 2.09 18.38
CA GLN A 16 -13.87 1.20 18.03
C GLN A 16 -14.08 -0.20 18.62
N ASN A 17 -14.48 -0.28 19.90
CA ASN A 17 -14.75 -1.56 20.57
C ASN A 17 -15.91 -2.32 19.90
N LYS A 18 -16.97 -1.62 19.51
CA LYS A 18 -18.09 -2.26 18.79
C LYS A 18 -17.71 -2.68 17.38
N LEU A 19 -16.91 -1.89 16.67
CA LEU A 19 -16.38 -2.24 15.35
C LEU A 19 -15.54 -3.52 15.41
N GLN A 20 -14.66 -3.65 16.41
CA GLN A 20 -13.83 -4.85 16.57
C GLN A 20 -14.65 -6.14 16.73
N LEU A 21 -15.82 -6.07 17.39
CA LEU A 21 -16.70 -7.25 17.57
C LEU A 21 -17.34 -7.73 16.27
N VAL A 22 -17.50 -6.85 15.28
CA VAL A 22 -18.14 -7.17 13.99
C VAL A 22 -17.15 -7.23 12.83
N GLN A 23 -15.87 -6.92 13.07
CA GLN A 23 -14.84 -6.87 12.03
C GLN A 23 -14.72 -8.19 11.27
N SER A 24 -14.84 -9.32 11.96
CA SER A 24 -14.79 -10.66 11.35
C SER A 24 -15.98 -10.97 10.43
N GLN A 25 -17.07 -10.21 10.52
CA GLN A 25 -18.24 -10.36 9.65
C GLN A 25 -18.09 -9.58 8.34
N LEU A 26 -17.09 -8.71 8.24
CA LEU A 26 -16.84 -7.91 7.04
C LEU A 26 -16.11 -8.74 5.97
N PRO A 27 -16.33 -8.46 4.68
CA PRO A 27 -15.57 -9.10 3.61
C PRO A 27 -14.05 -8.91 3.78
N GLN A 28 -13.27 -9.94 3.44
CA GLN A 28 -11.81 -9.92 3.61
C GLN A 28 -11.15 -8.71 2.94
N VAL A 29 -11.62 -8.32 1.74
CA VAL A 29 -11.10 -7.15 1.02
C VAL A 29 -11.23 -5.84 1.81
N VAL A 30 -12.32 -5.68 2.58
CA VAL A 30 -12.54 -4.50 3.43
C VAL A 30 -11.61 -4.55 4.65
N GLN A 31 -11.47 -5.72 5.26
CA GLN A 31 -10.55 -5.91 6.38
C GLN A 31 -9.10 -5.61 5.97
N SER A 32 -8.69 -6.06 4.78
CA SER A 32 -7.35 -5.83 4.23
C SER A 32 -7.07 -4.37 3.90
N ASN A 33 -8.06 -3.60 3.43
CA ASN A 33 -7.92 -2.16 3.23
C ASN A 33 -7.78 -1.37 4.54
N GLY A 34 -8.15 -1.98 5.67
CA GLY A 34 -8.14 -1.36 6.98
C GLY A 34 -9.40 -0.51 7.24
N ILE A 35 -9.75 -0.40 8.52
CA ILE A 35 -10.92 0.37 8.95
C ILE A 35 -10.45 1.31 10.06
N THR A 36 -10.66 2.61 9.86
CA THR A 36 -10.24 3.65 10.79
C THR A 36 -11.45 4.28 11.45
N VAL A 37 -11.35 4.54 12.77
CA VAL A 37 -12.35 5.30 13.53
C VAL A 37 -11.67 6.55 14.06
N SER A 38 -12.07 7.69 13.53
CA SER A 38 -11.57 9.01 13.94
C SER A 38 -12.71 9.89 14.41
N LYS A 39 -12.38 10.83 15.30
CA LYS A 39 -13.25 11.96 15.59
C LYS A 39 -13.28 12.85 14.34
N SER A 40 -14.47 13.26 13.92
CA SER A 40 -14.63 14.18 12.79
C SER A 40 -15.42 15.40 13.23
N SER A 41 -14.90 16.58 12.92
CA SER A 41 -15.66 17.82 12.92
C SER A 41 -16.00 18.20 11.48
N THR A 42 -17.08 18.94 11.29
CA THR A 42 -17.51 19.41 9.97
C THR A 42 -16.65 20.60 9.54
N GLY A 43 -15.39 20.36 9.15
CA GLY A 43 -14.51 21.35 8.56
C GLY A 43 -13.03 21.03 8.69
N PHE A 44 -12.24 21.39 7.69
CA PHE A 44 -10.78 21.36 7.76
C PHE A 44 -10.27 22.58 8.53
N LEU A 45 -9.35 22.38 9.46
CA LEU A 45 -8.59 23.45 10.12
C LEU A 45 -7.71 24.18 9.09
N MET A 46 -6.97 23.41 8.28
CA MET A 46 -6.13 23.93 7.20
C MET A 46 -5.91 22.89 6.11
N VAL A 47 -5.56 23.36 4.92
CA VAL A 47 -5.08 22.53 3.81
C VAL A 47 -3.68 22.98 3.45
N ILE A 48 -2.71 22.08 3.55
CA ILE A 48 -1.32 22.31 3.17
C ILE A 48 -1.13 21.79 1.75
N GLY A 49 -0.74 22.67 0.82
CA GLY A 49 -0.43 22.30 -0.56
C GLY A 49 1.07 22.14 -0.77
N PHE A 50 1.46 21.10 -1.50
CA PHE A 50 2.84 20.78 -1.86
C PHE A 50 2.98 20.86 -3.38
N VAL A 51 3.96 21.62 -3.84
CA VAL A 51 4.32 21.80 -5.25
C VAL A 51 5.83 21.69 -5.42
N SER A 52 6.28 21.15 -6.55
CA SER A 52 7.70 21.13 -6.90
C SER A 52 8.09 22.45 -7.56
N SER A 53 9.09 23.13 -6.99
CA SER A 53 9.59 24.41 -7.49
C SER A 53 10.42 24.26 -8.78
N ASP A 54 11.06 23.11 -8.99
CA ASP A 54 11.86 22.79 -10.17
C ASP A 54 11.11 21.98 -11.24
N GLY A 55 9.83 21.66 -10.99
CA GLY A 55 8.96 20.93 -11.90
C GLY A 55 9.34 19.46 -12.11
N LYS A 56 10.27 18.90 -11.33
CA LYS A 56 10.74 17.51 -11.51
C LYS A 56 9.80 16.47 -10.91
N MET A 57 8.94 16.86 -9.98
CA MET A 57 7.99 15.95 -9.33
C MET A 57 6.59 16.19 -9.86
N ASN A 58 5.93 15.12 -10.30
CA ASN A 58 4.51 15.14 -10.62
C ASN A 58 3.65 15.03 -9.35
N SER A 59 2.32 15.05 -9.51
CA SER A 59 1.39 14.96 -8.36
C SER A 59 1.53 13.66 -7.56
N THR A 60 1.89 12.55 -8.20
CA THR A 60 2.08 11.25 -7.56
C THR A 60 3.40 11.22 -6.79
N ASP A 61 4.49 11.70 -7.37
CA ASP A 61 5.78 11.87 -6.66
C ASP A 61 5.58 12.69 -5.37
N LEU A 62 4.86 13.81 -5.49
CA LEU A 62 4.58 14.69 -4.36
C LEU A 62 3.69 14.02 -3.31
N ALA A 63 2.63 13.33 -3.73
CA ALA A 63 1.71 12.67 -2.81
C ALA A 63 2.38 11.53 -2.06
N ASP A 64 3.20 10.73 -2.74
CA ASP A 64 3.98 9.66 -2.13
C ASP A 64 5.01 10.19 -1.11
N TYR A 65 5.73 11.26 -1.47
CA TYR A 65 6.67 11.91 -0.56
C TYR A 65 5.97 12.45 0.70
N VAL A 66 4.83 13.12 0.50
CA VAL A 66 4.02 13.67 1.60
C VAL A 66 3.49 12.56 2.49
N ASP A 67 2.97 11.48 1.93
CA ASP A 67 2.41 10.37 2.70
C ASP A 67 3.49 9.63 3.50
N SER A 68 4.60 9.27 2.84
CA SER A 68 5.69 8.49 3.43
C SER A 68 6.52 9.25 4.45
N THR A 69 6.66 10.57 4.31
CA THR A 69 7.61 11.36 5.11
C THR A 69 6.92 12.34 6.07
N ILE A 70 5.80 12.93 5.66
CA ILE A 70 5.21 14.09 6.36
C ILE A 70 3.93 13.70 7.10
N ASN A 71 3.04 12.92 6.47
CA ASN A 71 1.68 12.67 6.95
C ASN A 71 1.66 12.06 8.36
N ASP A 72 2.50 11.06 8.60
CA ASP A 72 2.61 10.41 9.92
C ASP A 72 3.14 11.35 11.01
N THR A 73 4.00 12.30 10.65
CA THR A 73 4.49 13.31 11.59
C THR A 73 3.38 14.32 11.91
N LEU A 74 2.59 14.73 10.92
CA LEU A 74 1.44 15.62 11.12
C LEU A 74 0.37 14.98 12.01
N LYS A 75 0.04 13.70 11.79
CA LYS A 75 -0.93 12.96 12.62
C LYS A 75 -0.54 12.88 14.11
N ARG A 76 0.75 13.03 14.44
CA ARG A 76 1.26 12.97 15.81
C ARG A 76 1.31 14.32 16.51
N VAL A 77 1.02 15.42 15.81
CA VAL A 77 1.01 16.76 16.41
C VAL A 77 -0.22 16.88 17.32
N GLU A 78 -0.02 17.38 18.54
CA GLU A 78 -1.13 17.61 19.47
C GLU A 78 -2.18 18.57 18.88
N GLY A 79 -3.45 18.19 18.99
CA GLY A 79 -4.57 18.92 18.40
C GLY A 79 -4.92 18.49 16.96
N VAL A 80 -4.10 17.68 16.29
CA VAL A 80 -4.47 17.08 15.00
C VAL A 80 -5.36 15.87 15.24
N GLY A 81 -6.60 15.91 14.72
CA GLY A 81 -7.58 14.83 14.85
C GLY A 81 -7.46 13.80 13.74
N SER A 82 -7.56 14.25 12.48
CA SER A 82 -7.35 13.39 11.31
C SER A 82 -6.72 14.17 10.17
N THR A 83 -6.03 13.46 9.30
CA THR A 83 -5.48 14.01 8.06
C THR A 83 -6.11 13.33 6.86
N GLN A 84 -6.31 14.09 5.79
CA GLN A 84 -6.77 13.58 4.50
C GLN A 84 -5.76 13.98 3.42
N LEU A 85 -5.13 12.99 2.82
CA LEU A 85 -4.23 13.19 1.68
C LEU A 85 -5.05 13.45 0.41
N PHE A 86 -4.67 14.46 -0.34
CA PHE A 86 -5.15 14.77 -1.68
C PHE A 86 -4.08 14.36 -2.68
N GLY A 87 -4.28 13.18 -3.26
CA GLY A 87 -3.31 12.49 -4.10
C GLY A 87 -3.33 11.00 -3.78
N SER A 88 -2.36 10.28 -4.31
CA SER A 88 -2.22 8.86 -4.09
C SER A 88 -0.73 8.53 -3.98
N SER A 89 -0.37 7.69 -3.02
CA SER A 89 0.95 7.09 -2.93
C SER A 89 1.22 6.16 -4.12
N TYR A 90 2.48 5.73 -4.23
CA TYR A 90 2.86 4.78 -5.26
C TYR A 90 2.29 3.39 -5.01
N ALA A 91 1.82 2.78 -6.10
CA ALA A 91 1.56 1.36 -6.19
C ALA A 91 2.29 0.78 -7.39
N MET A 92 2.68 -0.48 -7.29
CA MET A 92 3.10 -1.26 -8.45
C MET A 92 1.87 -1.50 -9.34
N ARG A 93 1.83 -0.85 -10.50
CA ARG A 93 0.73 -0.98 -11.46
C ARG A 93 1.07 -2.06 -12.48
N ILE A 94 0.15 -3.00 -12.64
CA ILE A 94 0.24 -4.11 -13.58
C ILE A 94 -0.96 -3.98 -14.52
N TRP A 95 -0.71 -3.43 -15.70
CA TRP A 95 -1.72 -3.22 -16.73
C TRP A 95 -1.76 -4.42 -17.66
N LEU A 96 -2.74 -5.30 -17.44
CA LEU A 96 -2.90 -6.53 -18.20
C LEU A 96 -3.33 -6.25 -19.65
N ASP A 97 -2.74 -6.99 -20.58
CA ASP A 97 -3.12 -7.02 -21.99
C ASP A 97 -3.99 -8.28 -22.25
N PRO A 98 -5.31 -8.13 -22.49
CA PRO A 98 -6.20 -9.27 -22.64
C PRO A 98 -5.88 -10.13 -23.87
N ASP A 99 -5.39 -9.54 -24.96
CA ASP A 99 -5.08 -10.27 -26.19
C ASP A 99 -3.83 -11.14 -26.01
N LYS A 100 -2.83 -10.61 -25.30
CA LYS A 100 -1.63 -11.38 -24.95
C LYS A 100 -1.95 -12.48 -23.94
N LEU A 101 -2.76 -12.20 -22.92
CA LEU A 101 -3.24 -13.22 -21.97
C LEU A 101 -3.94 -14.38 -22.70
N ALA A 102 -4.83 -14.07 -23.66
CA ALA A 102 -5.52 -15.07 -24.47
C ALA A 102 -4.54 -15.93 -25.28
N THR A 103 -3.51 -15.31 -25.89
CA THR A 103 -2.48 -16.00 -26.68
C THR A 103 -1.72 -17.06 -25.85
N TYR A 104 -1.47 -16.79 -24.58
CA TYR A 104 -0.79 -17.73 -23.67
C TYR A 104 -1.75 -18.65 -22.88
N THR A 105 -3.07 -18.52 -23.12
CA THR A 105 -4.13 -19.20 -22.37
C THR A 105 -3.96 -18.94 -20.86
N LEU A 106 -3.91 -17.66 -20.51
CA LEU A 106 -3.81 -17.16 -19.14
C LEU A 106 -5.04 -16.33 -18.79
N MET A 107 -5.46 -16.42 -17.54
CA MET A 107 -6.52 -15.62 -16.95
C MET A 107 -5.93 -14.58 -15.98
N PRO A 108 -6.64 -13.47 -15.70
CA PRO A 108 -6.20 -12.52 -14.67
C PRO A 108 -5.96 -13.16 -13.30
N SER A 109 -6.69 -14.23 -12.97
CA SER A 109 -6.47 -15.02 -11.75
C SER A 109 -5.10 -15.68 -11.70
N ASP A 110 -4.58 -16.17 -12.84
CA ASP A 110 -3.26 -16.80 -12.91
C ASP A 110 -2.17 -15.77 -12.62
N VAL A 111 -2.35 -14.53 -13.10
CA VAL A 111 -1.45 -13.42 -12.79
C VAL A 111 -1.47 -13.06 -11.31
N ALA A 112 -2.66 -12.94 -10.72
CA ALA A 112 -2.81 -12.66 -9.29
C ALA A 112 -2.12 -13.74 -8.44
N SER A 113 -2.39 -15.03 -8.72
CA SER A 113 -1.76 -16.14 -8.00
C SER A 113 -0.25 -16.18 -8.19
N ALA A 114 0.26 -15.88 -9.39
CA ALA A 114 1.70 -15.82 -9.63
C ALA A 114 2.39 -14.69 -8.86
N ILE A 115 1.74 -13.52 -8.76
CA ILE A 115 2.23 -12.40 -7.95
C ILE A 115 2.24 -12.78 -6.47
N GLU A 116 1.16 -13.33 -5.93
CA GLU A 116 1.08 -13.75 -4.51
C GLU A 116 2.15 -14.81 -4.18
N ALA A 117 2.39 -15.76 -5.09
CA ALA A 117 3.37 -16.82 -4.89
C ALA A 117 4.84 -16.34 -4.97
N GLN A 118 5.13 -15.31 -5.77
CA GLN A 118 6.51 -14.86 -6.02
C GLN A 118 6.87 -13.55 -5.31
N ASN A 119 5.90 -12.71 -4.95
CA ASN A 119 6.07 -11.51 -4.14
C ASN A 119 5.78 -11.81 -2.66
N THR A 120 6.50 -12.78 -2.09
CA THR A 120 6.32 -13.22 -0.71
C THR A 120 7.59 -13.01 0.10
N GLN A 121 7.43 -12.80 1.40
CA GLN A 121 8.54 -12.77 2.36
C GLN A 121 8.58 -14.11 3.09
N VAL A 122 9.59 -14.93 2.79
CA VAL A 122 9.74 -16.25 3.44
C VAL A 122 10.79 -16.15 4.54
N SER A 123 10.41 -16.59 5.75
CA SER A 123 11.38 -16.83 6.83
C SER A 123 12.00 -18.21 6.64
N ALA A 124 13.29 -18.27 6.33
CA ALA A 124 14.02 -19.53 6.14
C ALA A 124 14.78 -19.98 7.39
N GLY A 125 14.56 -19.31 8.53
CA GLY A 125 15.18 -19.65 9.80
C GLY A 125 16.65 -19.24 9.85
N GLN A 126 17.47 -20.07 10.50
CA GLN A 126 18.88 -19.78 10.79
C GLN A 126 19.72 -21.05 10.78
N LEU A 127 20.93 -20.96 10.23
CA LEU A 127 21.96 -21.97 10.35
C LEU A 127 22.52 -21.94 11.77
N GLY A 128 22.60 -23.10 12.42
CA GLY A 128 23.06 -23.19 13.81
C GLY A 128 22.12 -22.52 14.81
N GLY A 129 20.81 -22.51 14.54
CA GLY A 129 19.79 -22.16 15.52
C GLY A 129 19.53 -23.30 16.51
N MET A 130 18.99 -22.97 17.69
CA MET A 130 18.67 -23.96 18.71
C MET A 130 17.47 -24.85 18.33
N PRO A 131 17.49 -26.14 18.71
CA PRO A 131 18.57 -26.86 19.39
C PRO A 131 19.72 -27.26 18.43
N GLN A 132 20.97 -26.94 18.81
CA GLN A 132 22.16 -27.18 18.00
C GLN A 132 23.11 -28.21 18.64
N ARG A 133 24.01 -28.77 17.82
CA ARG A 133 25.08 -29.68 18.29
C ARG A 133 26.06 -28.92 19.19
N LYS A 134 26.59 -29.58 20.23
CA LYS A 134 27.64 -29.01 21.09
C LYS A 134 28.87 -28.67 20.23
N GLY A 135 29.41 -27.46 20.41
CA GLY A 135 30.55 -26.96 19.61
C GLY A 135 30.17 -26.23 18.33
N GLN A 136 28.87 -26.03 18.02
CA GLN A 136 28.45 -25.18 16.90
C GLN A 136 28.89 -23.73 17.14
N GLN A 137 29.76 -23.20 16.29
CA GLN A 137 30.25 -21.81 16.37
C GLN A 137 29.56 -20.85 15.40
N LEU A 138 29.04 -21.35 14.28
CA LEU A 138 28.34 -20.54 13.29
C LEU A 138 26.86 -20.43 13.64
N ASN A 139 26.37 -19.20 13.83
CA ASN A 139 24.96 -18.87 13.83
C ASN A 139 24.72 -17.77 12.77
N ALA A 140 23.83 -18.03 11.81
CA ALA A 140 23.56 -17.11 10.72
C ALA A 140 22.10 -17.20 10.26
N THR A 141 21.42 -16.07 10.14
CA THR A 141 20.06 -16.01 9.58
C THR A 141 20.07 -16.37 8.11
N VAL A 142 19.15 -17.25 7.70
CA VAL A 142 18.95 -17.59 6.30
C VAL A 142 17.92 -16.64 5.71
N THR A 143 18.36 -15.83 4.75
CA THR A 143 17.47 -14.96 3.97
C THR A 143 17.00 -15.70 2.73
N ALA A 144 15.71 -15.96 2.63
CA ALA A 144 15.08 -16.48 1.41
C ALA A 144 14.49 -15.33 0.57
N LYS A 145 13.57 -15.65 -0.35
CA LYS A 145 12.88 -14.65 -1.17
C LYS A 145 12.26 -13.56 -0.29
N SER A 146 12.59 -12.32 -0.62
CA SER A 146 11.94 -11.13 -0.08
C SER A 146 10.86 -10.63 -1.03
N ARG A 147 10.00 -9.74 -0.54
CA ARG A 147 9.09 -9.00 -1.41
C ARG A 147 9.86 -8.30 -2.53
N LEU A 148 9.25 -8.26 -3.70
CA LEU A 148 9.74 -7.54 -4.86
C LEU A 148 9.58 -6.03 -4.62
N GLN A 149 10.55 -5.25 -5.07
CA GLN A 149 10.65 -3.81 -4.82
C GLN A 149 10.66 -2.99 -6.10
N THR A 150 11.10 -3.56 -7.23
CA THR A 150 11.26 -2.82 -8.49
C THR A 150 10.34 -3.33 -9.57
N ALA A 151 9.92 -2.45 -10.49
CA ALA A 151 9.10 -2.85 -11.64
C ALA A 151 9.78 -3.95 -12.47
N GLU A 152 11.10 -3.93 -12.57
CA GLU A 152 11.87 -4.97 -13.27
C GLU A 152 11.76 -6.34 -12.59
N GLN A 153 11.77 -6.40 -11.26
CA GLN A 153 11.53 -7.65 -10.54
C GLN A 153 10.12 -8.19 -10.78
N PHE A 154 9.11 -7.32 -10.79
CA PHE A 154 7.73 -7.72 -11.12
C PHE A 154 7.60 -8.22 -12.55
N ARG A 155 8.22 -7.54 -13.53
CA ARG A 155 8.26 -7.97 -14.95
C ARG A 155 8.78 -9.40 -15.12
N ASN A 156 9.68 -9.82 -14.25
CA ASN A 156 10.32 -11.14 -14.28
C ASN A 156 9.52 -12.24 -13.55
N ILE A 157 8.34 -11.94 -13.00
CA ILE A 157 7.44 -12.95 -12.43
C ILE A 157 7.09 -13.96 -13.52
N ILE A 158 7.33 -15.24 -13.24
CA ILE A 158 7.02 -16.33 -14.16
C ILE A 158 5.55 -16.70 -14.01
N LEU A 159 4.78 -16.64 -15.10
CA LEU A 159 3.36 -16.99 -15.11
C LEU A 159 3.14 -18.44 -15.52
N LYS A 160 3.90 -18.94 -16.50
CA LYS A 160 3.73 -20.28 -17.05
C LYS A 160 5.04 -20.79 -17.63
N SER A 161 5.22 -22.10 -17.56
CA SER A 161 6.25 -22.82 -18.31
C SER A 161 5.55 -23.64 -19.39
N THR A 162 5.99 -23.53 -20.63
CA THR A 162 5.48 -24.32 -21.76
C THR A 162 6.27 -25.63 -21.91
N VAL A 163 5.73 -26.57 -22.70
CA VAL A 163 6.26 -27.94 -22.84
C VAL A 163 7.63 -27.98 -23.54
N ASP A 164 7.90 -26.98 -24.37
CA ASP A 164 9.18 -26.72 -25.05
C ASP A 164 10.25 -26.08 -24.13
N GLY A 165 9.92 -25.78 -22.87
CA GLY A 165 10.82 -25.14 -21.91
C GLY A 165 10.84 -23.61 -21.98
N SER A 166 10.03 -22.99 -22.85
CA SER A 166 9.86 -21.54 -22.85
C SER A 166 9.11 -21.07 -21.60
N LEU A 167 9.44 -19.87 -21.14
CA LEU A 167 8.81 -19.25 -19.97
C LEU A 167 7.98 -18.06 -20.42
N VAL A 168 6.74 -17.99 -19.97
CA VAL A 168 5.90 -16.80 -20.08
C VAL A 168 6.05 -16.00 -18.80
N ARG A 169 6.46 -14.75 -18.93
CA ARG A 169 6.69 -13.81 -17.82
C ARG A 169 5.61 -12.74 -17.80
N LEU A 170 5.54 -11.98 -16.71
CA LEU A 170 4.57 -10.91 -16.55
C LEU A 170 4.73 -9.82 -17.63
N ASN A 171 5.95 -9.48 -18.03
CA ASN A 171 6.19 -8.50 -19.10
C ASN A 171 5.69 -8.96 -20.48
N ASP A 172 5.49 -10.26 -20.69
CA ASP A 172 4.95 -10.79 -21.95
C ASP A 172 3.44 -10.51 -22.07
N VAL A 173 2.75 -10.25 -20.96
CA VAL A 173 1.28 -10.08 -20.93
C VAL A 173 0.80 -8.83 -20.21
N ALA A 174 1.70 -8.00 -19.67
CA ALA A 174 1.34 -6.80 -18.94
C ALA A 174 2.42 -5.71 -18.99
N THR A 175 1.99 -4.46 -18.95
CA THR A 175 2.87 -3.32 -18.68
C THR A 175 2.99 -3.13 -17.17
N VAL A 176 4.23 -3.10 -16.67
CA VAL A 176 4.52 -2.97 -15.24
C VAL A 176 5.28 -1.67 -14.98
N GLU A 177 4.76 -0.83 -14.11
CA GLU A 177 5.33 0.48 -13.77
C GLU A 177 4.99 0.88 -12.33
N LEU A 178 5.74 1.85 -11.81
CA LEU A 178 5.37 2.54 -10.58
C LEU A 178 4.40 3.66 -10.94
N GLY A 179 3.19 3.63 -10.38
CA GLY A 179 2.15 4.61 -10.67
C GLY A 179 1.31 4.91 -9.44
N ALA A 180 0.29 5.75 -9.58
CA ALA A 180 -0.61 6.05 -8.47
C ALA A 180 -1.45 4.81 -8.09
N GLU A 181 -1.62 4.54 -6.80
CA GLU A 181 -2.59 3.55 -6.29
C GLU A 181 -4.00 3.84 -6.82
N SER A 182 -4.42 5.11 -6.74
CA SER A 182 -5.69 5.61 -7.27
C SER A 182 -5.50 6.81 -8.20
N TYR A 183 -6.25 6.82 -9.30
CA TYR A 183 -6.31 7.92 -10.27
C TYR A 183 -7.61 8.73 -10.16
N THR A 184 -8.41 8.54 -9.10
CA THR A 184 -9.73 9.18 -8.96
C THR A 184 -9.66 10.66 -8.57
N THR A 185 -8.54 11.10 -8.02
CA THR A 185 -8.35 12.48 -7.54
C THR A 185 -7.04 13.04 -8.08
N ALA A 186 -7.08 14.30 -8.52
CA ALA A 186 -5.89 15.04 -8.92
C ALA A 186 -5.89 16.39 -8.20
N ALA A 187 -4.75 16.76 -7.61
CA ALA A 187 -4.57 18.06 -6.98
C ALA A 187 -3.70 18.97 -7.87
N ARG A 188 -4.09 20.25 -7.95
CA ARG A 188 -3.33 21.28 -8.63
C ARG A 188 -3.32 22.56 -7.79
N TYR A 189 -2.22 23.30 -7.87
CA TYR A 189 -2.10 24.62 -7.27
C TYR A 189 -1.56 25.59 -8.31
N ASN A 190 -2.31 26.67 -8.59
CA ASN A 190 -1.98 27.64 -9.65
C ASN A 190 -1.63 27.00 -11.00
N GLY A 191 -2.35 25.92 -11.37
CA GLY A 191 -2.14 25.19 -12.62
C GLY A 191 -1.00 24.15 -12.58
N GLN A 192 -0.17 24.14 -11.54
CA GLN A 192 0.93 23.17 -11.38
C GLN A 192 0.44 21.87 -10.73
N PRO A 193 1.04 20.71 -11.04
CA PRO A 193 0.82 19.48 -10.29
C PRO A 193 1.10 19.70 -8.81
N ALA A 194 0.19 19.24 -7.96
CA ALA A 194 0.31 19.38 -6.52
C ALA A 194 -0.12 18.11 -5.80
N ALA A 195 0.30 18.00 -4.54
CA ALA A 195 -0.35 17.14 -3.54
C ALA A 195 -0.85 18.02 -2.40
N GLY A 196 -1.78 17.52 -1.59
CA GLY A 196 -2.26 18.27 -0.44
C GLY A 196 -2.52 17.39 0.77
N VAL A 197 -2.46 17.98 1.96
CA VAL A 197 -2.96 17.34 3.18
C VAL A 197 -3.93 18.30 3.85
N ALA A 198 -5.17 17.85 4.01
CA ALA A 198 -6.14 18.55 4.82
C ALA A 198 -6.07 18.02 6.26
N ILE A 199 -6.08 18.94 7.22
CA ILE A 199 -5.97 18.65 8.65
C ILE A 199 -7.28 19.01 9.32
N ASN A 200 -7.84 18.10 10.11
CA ASN A 200 -8.98 18.34 10.98
C ASN A 200 -8.51 18.50 12.44
N LEU A 201 -9.18 19.38 13.18
CA LEU A 201 -8.96 19.52 14.63
C LEU A 201 -9.56 18.33 15.38
N ALA A 202 -8.85 17.85 16.39
CA ALA A 202 -9.27 16.75 17.29
C ALA A 202 -10.44 17.13 18.22
#